data_AF-A0A519JX57-F1
#
_entry.id   AF-A0A519JX57-F1
#
_cell.length_a   1.000
_cell.length_b   1.000
_cell.length_c   1.000
_cell.angle_alpha   90.00
_cell.angle_beta   90.00
_cell.angle_gamma   90.00
#
_symmetry.space_group_name_H-M   'P 1'
#
loop_
_entity.id
_entity.type
_entity.pdbx_description
1 polymer ?
#
loop_
_entity_poly.entity_id
_entity_poly.type
_entity_poly.pdbx_seq_one_letter_code
_entity_poly.pdbx_strand_id
1 'polypeptide(L)' 'MNKIYIFSGLGVDRRVFDNIDFGDLNVEFIDWIIPLTNEAIEIYAERISRKIISENPILIGLSFGGMVAVEI' A
#
# COMPACT_ATOMS: atom_id res chain seq x y z
N MET A 1 -4.82 8.05 16.81
CA MET A 1 -3.90 6.96 16.43
C MET A 1 -3.53 7.15 14.98
N ASN A 2 -2.27 6.93 14.61
CA ASN A 2 -1.84 7.08 13.22
C ASN A 2 -2.48 6.00 12.35
N LYS A 3 -2.90 6.38 11.13
CA LYS A 3 -3.48 5.47 10.15
C LYS A 3 -2.37 4.59 9.55
N ILE A 4 -2.63 3.29 9.41
CA ILE A 4 -1.71 2.34 8.80
C ILE A 4 -2.25 1.95 7.43
N TYR A 5 -1.48 2.18 6.37
CA TYR A 5 -1.81 1.70 5.03
C TYR A 5 -0.90 0.53 4.66
N ILE A 6 -1.51 -0.56 4.18
CA ILE A 6 -0.81 -1.79 3.86
C ILE A 6 -0.88 -2.07 2.36
N PHE A 7 0.28 -2.21 1.73
CA PHE A 7 0.46 -2.65 0.36
C PHE A 7 0.81 -4.14 0.33
N SER A 8 0.00 -4.91 -0.40
CA SER A 8 0.27 -6.34 -0.64
C SER A 8 1.48 -6.53 -1.56
N GLY A 9 1.93 -7.77 -1.78
CA GLY A 9 2.92 -8.07 -2.83
C GLY A 9 2.31 -8.01 -4.24
N LEU A 10 3.17 -8.06 -5.26
CA LEU A 10 2.72 -8.19 -6.65
C LEU A 10 2.10 -9.58 -6.86
N GLY A 11 0.93 -9.63 -7.51
CA GLY A 11 0.22 -10.90 -7.77
C GLY A 11 -0.51 -11.49 -6.57
N VAL A 12 -0.52 -10.80 -5.44
CA VAL A 12 -1.31 -11.16 -4.25
C VAL A 12 -2.17 -9.96 -3.81
N ASP A 13 -3.27 -10.25 -3.14
CA ASP A 13 -4.12 -9.23 -2.51
C ASP A 13 -4.07 -9.36 -0.98
N ARG A 14 -4.96 -8.64 -0.30
CA ARG A 14 -5.01 -8.57 1.18
C ARG A 14 -5.12 -9.93 1.88
N ARG A 15 -5.55 -11.00 1.19
CA ARG A 15 -5.68 -12.35 1.77
C ARG A 15 -4.36 -12.91 2.31
N VAL A 16 -3.23 -12.40 1.83
CA VAL A 16 -1.91 -12.77 2.38
C VAL A 16 -1.76 -12.41 3.88
N PHE A 17 -2.61 -11.51 4.38
CA PHE A 17 -2.62 -11.06 5.76
C PHE A 17 -3.76 -11.67 6.61
N ASP A 18 -4.53 -12.64 6.09
CA ASP A 18 -5.72 -13.19 6.77
C ASP A 18 -5.42 -13.87 8.12
N ASN A 19 -4.17 -14.27 8.36
CA ASN A 19 -3.72 -14.87 9.62
C ASN A 19 -3.08 -13.85 10.60
N ILE A 20 -3.09 -12.55 10.28
CA ILE A 20 -2.58 -11.49 11.15
C ILE A 20 -3.75 -10.81 11.85
N ASP A 21 -3.74 -10.85 13.18
CA ASP A 21 -4.63 -10.04 14.01
C ASP A 21 -4.00 -8.66 14.24
N PHE A 22 -4.64 -7.62 13.70
CA PHE A 22 -4.20 -6.24 13.86
C PHE A 22 -4.76 -5.56 15.12
N GLY A 23 -5.64 -6.23 15.88
CA GLY A 23 -6.27 -5.69 17.08
C GLY A 23 -6.97 -4.35 16.82
N ASP A 24 -6.72 -3.36 17.68
CA ASP A 24 -7.32 -2.02 17.59
C ASP A 24 -6.55 -1.06 16.65
N LEU A 25 -5.58 -1.56 15.87
CA LEU A 25 -4.85 -0.72 14.92
C LEU A 25 -5.77 -0.25 13.79
N ASN A 26 -5.64 1.03 13.42
CA ASN A 26 -6.41 1.61 12.32
C ASN A 26 -5.76 1.27 10.97
N VAL A 27 -6.02 0.06 10.48
CA VAL A 27 -5.44 -0.51 9.26
C VAL A 27 -6.36 -0.32 8.05
N GLU A 28 -5.75 0.00 6.91
CA GLU A 28 -6.41 0.03 5.61
C GLU A 28 -5.52 -0.60 4.54
N PHE A 29 -6.08 -1.53 3.77
CA PHE A 29 -5.36 -2.15 2.66
C PHE A 29 -5.54 -1.30 1.41
N ILE A 30 -4.43 -0.99 0.74
CA ILE A 30 -4.47 -0.27 -0.53
C ILE A 30 -4.52 -1.27 -1.68
N ASP A 31 -5.64 -1.29 -2.39
CA ASP A 31 -5.78 -2.07 -3.62
C ASP A 31 -4.95 -1.46 -4.76
N TRP A 32 -4.24 -2.32 -5.47
CA TRP A 32 -3.48 -1.96 -6.66
C TRP A 32 -4.36 -1.28 -7.71
N ILE A 33 -3.81 -0.25 -8.36
CA ILE A 33 -4.43 0.37 -9.53
C ILE A 33 -3.82 -0.19 -10.80
N ILE A 34 -4.58 -0.11 -11.91
CA ILE A 34 -4.09 -0.53 -13.21
C ILE A 34 -2.93 0.39 -13.64
N PRO A 35 -1.73 -0.16 -13.93
CA PRO A 35 -0.60 0.63 -14.41
C PRO A 35 -0.85 1.10 -15.85
N LEU A 36 -0.26 2.24 -16.21
CA LEU A 36 -0.24 2.70 -17.60
C LEU A 36 0.89 2.03 -18.38
N THR A 37 0.77 1.99 -19.70
CA THR A 37 1.80 1.42 -20.57
C THR A 37 3.11 2.20 -20.44
N ASN A 38 4.22 1.50 -20.17
CA ASN A 38 5.56 2.07 -19.97
C ASN A 38 5.62 3.13 -18.86
N GLU A 39 4.79 2.99 -17.83
CA GLU A 39 4.80 3.89 -16.68
C GLU A 39 6.02 3.64 -15.78
N ALA A 40 6.69 4.72 -15.40
CA ALA A 40 7.78 4.67 -14.43
C ALA A 40 7.21 4.47 -13.02
N ILE A 41 7.96 3.78 -12.15
CA ILE A 41 7.45 3.34 -10.84
C ILE A 41 7.11 4.52 -9.92
N GLU A 42 7.86 5.62 -10.02
CA GLU A 42 7.64 6.87 -9.31
C GLU A 42 6.32 7.55 -9.70
N ILE A 43 5.94 7.48 -10.99
CA ILE A 43 4.67 8.01 -11.48
C ILE A 43 3.51 7.12 -11.04
N TYR A 44 3.71 5.79 -11.06
CA TYR A 44 2.74 4.85 -10.51
C TYR A 44 2.52 5.08 -9.01
N ALA A 45 3.60 5.26 -8.24
CA ALA A 45 3.60 5.55 -6.81
C ALA A 45 2.85 6.85 -6.50
N GLU A 46 3.11 7.92 -7.25
CA GLU A 46 2.38 9.20 -7.13
C GLU A 46 0.87 9.03 -7.38
N ARG A 47 0.49 8.20 -8.35
CA ARG A 47 -0.95 7.97 -8.64
C ARG A 47 -1.63 7.16 -7.55
N ILE A 48 -1.01 6.09 -7.07
CA ILE A 48 -1.60 5.24 -6.05
C ILE A 48 -1.59 5.92 -4.68
N SER A 49 -0.62 6.79 -4.39
CA SER A 49 -0.55 7.54 -3.13
C SER A 49 -1.73 8.50 -2.93
N ARG A 50 -2.45 8.89 -3.98
CA ARG A 50 -3.69 9.70 -3.88
C ARG A 50 -4.80 9.02 -3.07
N LYS A 51 -4.71 7.71 -2.84
CA LYS A 51 -5.61 6.97 -1.95
C LYS A 51 -5.25 7.14 -0.46
N ILE A 52 -4.04 7.59 -0.16
CA ILE A 52 -3.53 7.84 1.20
C ILE A 52 -3.92 9.27 1.61
N ILE A 53 -5.04 9.41 2.32
CA ILE A 53 -5.62 10.73 2.66
C ILE A 53 -5.28 11.21 4.08
N SER A 54 -4.66 10.36 4.89
CA SER A 54 -4.38 10.66 6.30
C SER A 54 -3.05 11.39 6.46
N GLU A 55 -3.01 12.35 7.37
CA GLU A 55 -1.78 13.06 7.72
C GLU A 55 -0.82 12.13 8.50
N ASN A 56 0.48 12.17 8.14
CA ASN A 56 1.55 11.38 8.76
C ASN A 56 1.22 9.88 8.95
N PRO A 57 0.86 9.16 7.87
CA PRO A 57 0.50 7.76 7.94
C PRO A 57 1.71 6.86 8.19
N ILE A 58 1.46 5.64 8.64
CA ILE A 58 2.42 4.54 8.65
C ILE A 58 2.17 3.71 7.39
N LEU A 59 3.22 3.44 6.62
CA LEU A 59 3.14 2.56 5.44
C LEU A 59 3.80 1.21 5.76
N ILE A 60 3.11 0.13 5.43
CA ILE A 60 3.64 -1.24 5.47
C ILE A 60 3.56 -1.80 4.07
N GLY A 61 4.66 -2.38 3.59
CA GLY A 61 4.69 -2.99 2.26
C GLY A 61 5.31 -4.38 2.30
N LEU A 62 4.63 -5.35 1.69
CA LEU A 62 5.15 -6.69 1.51
C LEU A 62 5.85 -6.80 0.14
N SER A 63 7.16 -7.12 0.13
CA SER A 63 7.93 -7.32 -1.11
C SER A 63 7.79 -6.12 -2.08
N PHE A 64 7.18 -6.29 -3.26
CA PHE A 64 6.90 -5.21 -4.20
C PHE A 64 6.08 -4.06 -3.57
N GLY A 65 5.16 -4.37 -2.64
CA GLY A 65 4.47 -3.36 -1.85
C GLY A 65 5.41 -2.47 -1.04
N GLY A 66 6.54 -3.04 -0.57
CA GLY A 66 7.59 -2.29 0.12
C GLY A 66 8.36 -1.35 -0.81
N MET A 67 8.61 -1.77 -2.05
CA MET A 67 9.22 -0.90 -3.06
C MET A 67 8.32 0.30 -3.37
N VAL A 68 7.03 0.05 -3.62
CA VAL A 68 6.07 1.14 -3.87
C VAL A 68 5.96 2.06 -2.65
N ALA A 69 5.92 1.51 -1.44
CA ALA A 69 5.85 2.32 -0.21
C ALA A 69 7.09 3.19 0.04
N VAL A 70 8.27 2.86 -0.52
CA VAL A 70 9.48 3.68 -0.44
C VAL A 70 9.48 4.83 -1.46
N GLU A 71 8.83 4.63 -2.62
CA GLU A 71 8.67 5.67 -3.65
C GLU A 71 7.59 6.71 -3.30
N ILE A 72 6.69 6.39 -2.37
CA ILE A 72 5.62 7.26 -1.85
C ILE A 72 6.17 8.15 -0.73
#